data_AF-A0A656AHL5-F1
#
_entry.id   AF-A0A656AHL5-F1
#
_cell.length_a   1.000
_cell.length_b   1.000
_cell.length_c   1.000
_cell.angle_alpha   90.00
_cell.angle_beta   90.00
_cell.angle_gamma   90.00
#
_symmetry.space_group_name_H-M   'P 1'
#
loop_
_entity.id
_entity.type
_entity.pdbx_description
1 polymer ?
#
loop_
_entity_poly.entity_id
_entity_poly.type
_entity_poly.pdbx_seq_one_letter_code
_entity_poly.pdbx_strand_id
1 'polypeptide(L)' 'MGVSPSWNRQLAINLADNQTTFARTFTEVVDFVPCAENAKQLARERYKLYRQAGYQLQTVEIQYP' A
#
# COMPACT_ATOMS: atom_id res chain seq x y z
N MET A 1 -4.55 13.15 -24.76
CA MET A 1 -4.83 11.71 -24.91
C MET A 1 -5.12 11.14 -23.54
N GLY A 2 -6.36 10.74 -23.26
CA GLY A 2 -6.72 10.11 -21.99
C GLY A 2 -6.36 8.63 -22.02
N VAL A 3 -5.67 8.15 -21.00
CA VAL A 3 -5.43 6.72 -20.81
C VAL A 3 -6.78 6.01 -20.60
N SER A 4 -7.09 5.02 -21.43
CA SER A 4 -8.25 4.16 -21.23
C SER A 4 -8.07 3.33 -19.95
N PRO A 5 -9.14 3.08 -19.16
CA PRO A 5 -9.02 2.28 -17.95
C PRO A 5 -8.64 0.85 -18.31
N SER A 6 -7.41 0.45 -17.99
CA SER A 6 -6.99 -0.95 -18.09
C SER A 6 -7.61 -1.73 -16.93
N TRP A 7 -8.54 -2.64 -17.23
CA TRP A 7 -9.36 -3.37 -16.23
C TRP A 7 -8.59 -4.43 -15.42
N ASN A 8 -7.26 -4.43 -15.45
CA ASN A 8 -6.42 -5.44 -14.82
C ASN A 8 -5.09 -4.86 -14.33
N ARG A 9 -5.14 -3.81 -13.50
CA ARG A 9 -3.94 -3.27 -12.87
C ARG A 9 -3.48 -4.25 -11.79
N GLN A 10 -2.27 -4.77 -11.95
CA GLN A 10 -1.70 -5.75 -11.02
C GLN A 10 -1.12 -5.09 -9.75
N LEU A 11 -0.68 -3.83 -9.86
CA LEU A 11 0.01 -3.08 -8.81
C LEU A 11 -0.79 -1.86 -8.37
N ALA A 12 -0.91 -1.66 -7.06
CA ALA A 12 -1.39 -0.42 -6.44
C ALA A 12 -0.27 0.25 -5.64
N ILE A 13 -0.10 1.56 -5.81
CA ILE A 13 0.70 2.39 -4.92
C ILE A 13 -0.28 3.15 -4.03
N ASN A 14 -0.33 2.77 -2.75
CA ASN A 14 -1.27 3.35 -1.81
C ASN A 14 -0.70 4.66 -1.23
N LEU A 15 -1.35 5.77 -1.56
CA LEU A 15 -1.08 7.10 -1.00
C LEU A 15 -2.26 7.64 -0.17
N ALA A 16 -3.26 6.81 0.12
CA ALA A 16 -4.45 7.25 0.82
C ALA A 16 -4.19 7.41 2.34
N ASP A 17 -4.78 8.45 2.91
CA ASP A 17 -4.64 8.77 4.34
C ASP A 17 -5.52 7.90 5.25
N ASN A 18 -6.37 7.05 4.66
CA ASN A 18 -7.34 6.22 5.37
C ASN A 18 -7.06 4.71 5.25
N GLN A 19 -7.87 3.89 5.92
CA GLN A 19 -7.82 2.44 5.77
C GLN A 19 -8.40 2.05 4.40
N THR A 20 -7.57 1.46 3.55
CA THR A 20 -7.92 1.14 2.17
C THR A 20 -8.40 -0.30 2.02
N THR A 21 -9.68 -0.47 1.69
CA THR A 21 -10.30 -1.79 1.44
C THR A 21 -10.04 -2.32 0.03
N PHE A 22 -9.51 -1.48 -0.88
CA PHE A 22 -9.28 -1.84 -2.28
C PHE A 22 -8.07 -2.76 -2.49
N ALA A 23 -7.20 -2.91 -1.50
CA ALA A 23 -5.95 -3.65 -1.66
C ALA A 23 -6.17 -5.05 -2.24
N ARG A 24 -7.22 -5.74 -1.77
CA ARG A 24 -7.61 -7.10 -2.19
C ARG A 24 -7.90 -7.26 -3.69
N THR A 25 -8.13 -6.15 -4.39
CA THR A 25 -8.38 -6.15 -5.84
C THR A 25 -7.09 -6.19 -6.65
N PHE A 26 -5.92 -6.02 -6.02
CA PHE A 26 -4.61 -5.95 -6.64
C PHE A 26 -3.72 -7.12 -6.21
N THR A 27 -2.91 -7.62 -7.13
CA THR A 27 -1.92 -8.68 -6.86
C THR A 27 -0.79 -8.16 -5.98
N GLU A 28 -0.38 -6.90 -6.16
CA GLU A 28 0.71 -6.26 -5.45
C GLU A 28 0.28 -4.88 -4.94
N VAL A 29 0.74 -4.56 -3.73
CA VAL A 29 0.47 -3.27 -3.08
C VAL A 29 1.76 -2.74 -2.49
N VAL A 30 2.14 -1.53 -2.90
CA VAL A 30 3.20 -0.74 -2.28
C VAL A 30 2.56 0.28 -1.36
N ASP A 31 2.98 0.30 -0.10
CA ASP A 31 2.55 1.25 0.92
C ASP A 31 3.78 1.85 1.59
N PHE A 32 3.57 2.94 2.33
CA PHE A 32 4.65 3.72 2.94
C PHE A 32 4.46 3.82 4.45
N VAL A 33 5.59 3.85 5.15
CA VAL A 33 5.65 4.14 6.59
C VAL A 33 6.26 5.53 6.76
N PRO A 34 5.46 6.57 7.02
CA PRO A 34 6.00 7.92 7.17
C PRO A 34 6.82 8.06 8.46
N CYS A 35 7.80 8.96 8.46
CA CYS A 35 8.63 9.21 9.65
C CYS A 35 7.87 9.87 10.80
N ALA A 36 6.78 10.61 10.53
CA ALA A 36 5.94 11.26 11.53
C ALA A 36 5.25 10.23 12.45
N GLU A 37 5.31 10.44 13.78
CA GLU A 37 4.87 9.43 14.76
C GLU A 37 3.39 9.04 14.65
N ASN A 38 2.50 10.01 14.44
CA ASN A 38 1.06 9.77 14.26
C ASN A 38 0.78 8.90 13.02
N ALA A 39 1.55 9.10 11.95
CA ALA A 39 1.40 8.38 10.70
C ALA A 39 1.99 6.95 10.77
N LYS A 40 2.93 6.68 11.68
CA LYS A 40 3.42 5.32 11.94
C LYS A 40 2.33 4.39 12.47
N GLN A 41 1.40 4.91 13.27
CA GLN A 41 0.30 4.10 13.80
C GLN A 41 -0.63 3.60 12.69
N LEU A 42 -1.02 4.50 11.78
CA LEU A 42 -1.83 4.17 10.61
C LEU A 42 -1.12 3.14 9.70
N ALA A 43 0.18 3.30 9.48
CA ALA A 43 0.95 2.34 8.71
C ALA A 43 0.97 0.94 9.34
N ARG A 44 1.04 0.85 10.68
CA ARG A 44 0.95 -0.43 11.42
C ARG A 44 -0.43 -1.08 11.26
N GLU A 45 -1.50 -0.31 11.25
CA GLU A 45 -2.86 -0.82 11.03
C GLU A 45 -3.00 -1.39 9.61
N ARG A 46 -2.53 -0.66 8.60
CA ARG A 46 -2.53 -1.16 7.21
C ARG A 46 -1.66 -2.41 7.04
N TYR A 47 -0.50 -2.47 7.68
CA TYR A 47 0.34 -3.68 7.69
C TYR A 47 -0.42 -4.91 8.23
N LYS A 48 -1.18 -4.74 9.32
CA LYS A 48 -2.01 -5.82 9.87
C LYS A 48 -3.11 -6.25 8.89
N LEU A 49 -3.77 -5.29 8.25
CA LEU A 49 -4.81 -5.58 7.25
C LEU A 49 -4.25 -6.38 6.07
N TYR A 50 -3.10 -6.01 5.53
CA TYR A 50 -2.47 -6.74 4.42
C TYR A 50 -2.04 -8.15 4.84
N ARG A 51 -1.51 -8.31 6.06
CA ARG A 51 -1.19 -9.64 6.60
C ARG A 51 -2.44 -10.52 6.70
N GLN A 52 -3.53 -9.97 7.22
CA GLN A 52 -4.81 -10.69 7.36
C GLN A 52 -5.45 -11.01 6.00
N ALA A 53 -5.20 -10.17 4.99
CA ALA A 53 -5.64 -10.40 3.62
C ALA A 53 -4.80 -11.46 2.87
N GLY A 54 -3.74 -12.00 3.49
CA GLY A 54 -2.91 -13.07 2.91
C GLY A 54 -1.73 -12.59 2.06
N TYR A 55 -1.40 -11.29 2.09
CA TYR A 55 -0.22 -10.78 1.39
C TYR A 55 1.07 -11.26 2.05
N GLN A 56 2.06 -11.55 1.21
CA GLN A 56 3.44 -11.72 1.65
C GLN A 56 4.06 -10.33 1.86
N LEU A 57 4.28 -9.95 3.10
CA LEU A 57 4.77 -8.61 3.44
C LEU A 57 6.29 -8.55 3.41
N GLN A 58 6.80 -7.51 2.76
CA GLN A 58 8.21 -7.17 2.71
C GLN A 58 8.38 -5.70 3.09
N THR A 59 9.40 -5.39 3.88
CA THR A 59 9.78 -4.02 4.23
C THR A 59 11.11 -3.73 3.54
N VAL A 60 11.13 -2.69 2.70
CA VAL A 60 12.33 -2.24 2.01
C VAL A 60 12.70 -0.87 2.54
N GLU A 61 13.93 -0.71 3.02
CA GLU A 61 14.47 0.61 3.35
C GLU A 61 14.92 1.30 2.06
N ILE A 62 14.37 2.49 1.81
CA ILE A 62 14.75 3.30 0.65
C ILE A 62 15.91 4.20 1.10
N GLN A 63 17.12 3.89 0.64
CA GLN A 63 18.26 4.80 0.71
C GLN A 63 18.23 5.72 -0.51
N TYR A 64 18.07 7.02 -0.28
CA TYR A 64 18.25 8.03 -1.32
C TYR A 64 19.71 8.49 -1.29
N PRO A 65 20.44 8.49 -2.43
CA PRO A 65 21.85 8.90 -2.50
C PRO A 65 22.06 10.39 -2.23
#